data_AF-A0A935YI37-F1
#
_entry.id   AF-A0A935YI37-F1
#
_cell.length_a   1.000
_cell.length_b   1.000
_cell.length_c   1.000
_cell.angle_alpha   90.00
_cell.angle_beta   90.00
_cell.angle_gamma   90.00
#
_symmetry.space_group_name_H-M   'P 1'
#
loop_
_entity.id
_entity.type
_entity.pdbx_description
1 polymer ?
#
loop_
_entity_poly.entity_id
_entity_poly.type
_entity_poly.pdbx_seq_one_letter_code
_entity_poly.pdbx_strand_id
1 'polypeptide(L)'
;MDAAPPITCTGLEPALADLIADAARQAVAAVGLAGLLGRLEICADDLPGAAEAWLALRREQDDGAPALVLYCHPEAFVAQRVATATVFPPRAVWDRPDPAGAGPPLTAAALSRARTDAYLHHHLQWAADAVSGVLRPDQVPASLTEAFTACWAVHVDGRLARRELPGYPLGERRGLFSRLFSTGGILMPDHWKSFQDLWDGQFERPREVVAVARRLPHL
;
A
#
# COMPACT_ATOMS: atom_id res chain seq x y z
N MET A 1 -8.00 3.44 -26.06
CA MET A 1 -8.37 4.07 -24.77
C MET A 1 -8.79 2.91 -23.90
N ASP A 2 -7.91 2.48 -23.01
CA ASP A 2 -8.16 1.25 -22.24
C ASP A 2 -9.29 1.53 -21.25
N ALA A 3 -10.28 0.63 -21.23
CA ALA A 3 -11.43 0.77 -20.35
C ALA A 3 -10.97 0.64 -18.90
N ALA A 4 -11.43 1.54 -18.01
CA ALA A 4 -11.14 1.42 -16.60
C ALA A 4 -11.77 0.11 -16.05
N PRO A 5 -11.07 -0.62 -15.16
CA PRO A 5 -11.63 -1.82 -14.57
C PRO A 5 -12.90 -1.47 -13.77
N PRO A 6 -13.90 -2.35 -13.72
CA PRO A 6 -14.97 -2.23 -12.74
C PRO A 6 -14.38 -2.15 -11.32
N ILE A 7 -14.91 -1.21 -10.53
CA ILE A 7 -14.47 -0.97 -9.14
C ILE A 7 -15.68 -1.19 -8.23
N THR A 8 -15.51 -2.03 -7.21
CA THR A 8 -16.52 -2.26 -6.17
C THR A 8 -15.93 -1.97 -4.80
N CYS A 9 -16.75 -1.41 -3.91
CA CYS A 9 -16.37 -1.18 -2.51
C CYS A 9 -17.38 -1.90 -1.61
N THR A 10 -16.90 -2.67 -0.63
CA THR A 10 -17.72 -3.41 0.34
C THR A 10 -17.35 -3.03 1.76
N GLY A 11 -18.31 -3.12 2.69
CA GLY A 11 -18.11 -2.80 4.12
C GLY A 11 -18.06 -1.29 4.43
N LEU A 12 -18.57 -0.47 3.50
CA LEU A 12 -18.70 0.98 3.65
C LEU A 12 -20.16 1.39 3.41
N GLU A 13 -20.57 2.52 3.99
CA GLU A 13 -21.83 3.18 3.63
C GLU A 13 -21.84 3.53 2.12
N PRO A 14 -22.96 3.40 1.39
CA PRO A 14 -23.02 3.65 -0.05
C PRO A 14 -22.42 4.98 -0.52
N ALA A 15 -22.73 6.10 0.16
CA ALA A 15 -22.21 7.41 -0.23
C ALA A 15 -20.67 7.50 -0.10
N LEU A 16 -20.10 6.85 0.92
CA LEU A 16 -18.66 6.77 1.13
C LEU A 16 -18.01 5.83 0.11
N ALA A 17 -18.67 4.70 -0.20
CA ALA A 17 -18.25 3.74 -1.21
C ALA A 17 -18.13 4.39 -2.60
N ASP A 18 -19.10 5.20 -3.01
CA ASP A 18 -19.09 5.91 -4.29
C ASP A 18 -17.91 6.89 -4.39
N LEU A 19 -17.67 7.67 -3.33
CA LEU A 19 -16.55 8.62 -3.27
C LEU A 19 -15.19 7.92 -3.35
N ILE A 20 -15.04 6.77 -2.68
CA ILE A 20 -13.81 5.97 -2.72
C ILE A 20 -13.64 5.28 -4.08
N ALA A 21 -14.71 4.76 -4.68
CA ALA A 21 -14.66 4.16 -6.01
C ALA A 21 -14.22 5.17 -7.08
N ASP A 22 -14.70 6.41 -6.99
CA ASP A 22 -14.28 7.48 -7.90
C ASP A 22 -12.82 7.88 -7.70
N ALA A 23 -12.35 8.00 -6.45
CA ALA A 23 -10.93 8.25 -6.16
C ALA A 23 -10.05 7.09 -6.64
N ALA A 24 -10.50 5.85 -6.47
CA ALA A 24 -9.79 4.66 -6.93
C ALA A 24 -9.69 4.62 -8.46
N ARG A 25 -10.74 5.02 -9.19
CA ARG A 25 -10.70 5.10 -10.66
C ARG A 25 -9.62 6.07 -11.14
N GLN A 26 -9.51 7.22 -10.48
CA GLN A 26 -8.48 8.22 -10.80
C GLN A 26 -7.08 7.67 -10.49
N ALA A 27 -6.90 7.06 -9.33
CA ALA A 27 -5.62 6.46 -8.93
C ALA A 27 -5.20 5.31 -9.88
N VAL A 28 -6.12 4.41 -10.25
CA VAL A 28 -5.89 3.32 -11.22
C VAL A 28 -5.38 3.86 -12.55
N ALA A 29 -6.01 4.92 -13.07
CA ALA A 29 -5.57 5.55 -14.31
C ALA A 29 -4.18 6.20 -14.13
N ALA A 30 -3.99 6.94 -13.04
CA ALA A 30 -2.74 7.66 -12.76
C ALA A 30 -1.53 6.73 -12.59
N VAL A 31 -1.70 5.56 -11.97
CA VAL A 31 -0.61 4.59 -11.78
C VAL A 31 -0.46 3.59 -12.94
N GLY A 32 -1.27 3.70 -13.99
CA GLY A 32 -1.17 2.87 -15.19
C GLY A 32 -1.76 1.46 -15.06
N LEU A 33 -2.73 1.27 -14.17
CA LEU A 33 -3.39 -0.03 -13.94
C LEU A 33 -4.63 -0.29 -14.82
N ALA A 34 -5.14 0.72 -15.52
CA ALA A 34 -6.45 0.63 -16.21
C ALA A 34 -6.55 -0.53 -17.21
N GLY A 35 -5.50 -0.82 -17.98
CA GLY A 35 -5.46 -1.94 -18.94
C GLY A 35 -4.89 -3.24 -18.37
N LEU A 36 -4.52 -3.26 -17.09
CA LEU A 36 -3.81 -4.38 -16.46
C LEU A 36 -4.69 -5.20 -15.51
N LEU A 37 -5.86 -4.69 -15.14
CA LEU A 37 -6.77 -5.34 -14.18
C LEU A 37 -8.09 -5.68 -14.85
N GLY A 38 -8.63 -6.85 -14.51
CA GLY A 38 -10.01 -7.23 -14.86
C GLY A 38 -11.03 -6.54 -13.96
N ARG A 39 -10.67 -6.31 -12.68
CA ARG A 39 -11.48 -5.60 -11.68
C ARG A 39 -10.66 -5.17 -10.47
N LEU A 40 -11.18 -4.20 -9.72
CA LEU A 40 -10.67 -3.77 -8.41
C LEU A 40 -11.78 -3.88 -7.36
N GLU A 41 -11.56 -4.64 -6.30
CA GLU A 41 -12.42 -4.74 -5.13
C GLU A 41 -11.73 -4.04 -3.94
N ILE A 42 -12.43 -3.13 -3.26
CA ILE A 42 -11.97 -2.51 -2.01
C ILE A 42 -12.84 -3.06 -0.89
N CYS A 43 -12.26 -3.88 -0.02
CA CYS A 43 -12.93 -4.49 1.11
C CYS A 43 -12.53 -3.74 2.38
N ALA A 44 -13.40 -2.83 2.83
CA ALA A 44 -13.22 -2.19 4.11
C ALA A 44 -13.81 -3.08 5.20
N ASP A 45 -12.98 -3.55 6.13
CA ASP A 45 -13.41 -4.45 7.21
C ASP A 45 -12.74 -4.03 8.51
N ASP A 46 -13.29 -4.43 9.65
CA ASP A 46 -12.67 -4.18 10.96
C ASP A 46 -11.45 -5.09 11.11
N LEU A 47 -10.35 -4.68 10.49
CA LEU A 47 -9.10 -5.42 10.50
C LEU A 47 -8.27 -4.99 11.70
N PRO A 48 -7.65 -5.93 12.43
CA PRO A 48 -6.90 -5.61 13.64
C PRO A 48 -5.66 -4.77 13.30
N GLY A 49 -5.78 -3.46 13.52
CA GLY A 49 -4.73 -2.48 13.20
C GLY A 49 -5.22 -1.46 12.17
N ALA A 50 -5.60 -0.27 12.63
CA ALA A 50 -6.19 0.80 11.81
C ALA A 50 -5.32 1.33 10.65
N ALA A 51 -4.06 0.89 10.52
CA ALA A 51 -3.10 1.37 9.53
C ALA A 51 -2.62 0.26 8.56
N GLU A 52 -3.12 -0.97 8.72
CA GLU A 52 -2.71 -2.08 7.87
C GLU A 52 -3.63 -2.21 6.66
N ALA A 53 -3.01 -2.52 5.53
CA ALA A 53 -3.67 -2.72 4.26
C ALA A 53 -3.02 -3.89 3.53
N TRP A 54 -3.86 -4.69 2.89
CA TRP A 54 -3.46 -5.91 2.21
C TRP A 54 -3.93 -5.93 0.78
N LEU A 55 -3.00 -6.25 -0.12
CA LEU A 55 -3.27 -6.44 -1.53
C LEU A 55 -3.28 -7.94 -1.84
N ALA A 56 -4.37 -8.41 -2.43
CA ALA A 56 -4.48 -9.77 -2.96
C ALA A 56 -4.71 -9.69 -4.48
N LEU A 57 -3.78 -10.28 -5.24
CA LEU A 57 -3.94 -10.48 -6.68
C LEU A 57 -4.54 -11.87 -6.92
N ARG A 58 -5.75 -11.90 -7.46
CA ARG A 58 -6.47 -13.12 -7.83
C ARG A 58 -6.45 -13.25 -9.34
N ARG A 59 -5.91 -14.37 -9.85
CA ARG A 59 -6.14 -14.72 -11.25
C ARG A 59 -7.56 -15.27 -11.35
N GLU A 60 -8.37 -14.66 -12.22
CA GLU A 60 -9.65 -15.26 -12.58
C GLU A 60 -9.38 -16.60 -13.27
N GLN A 61 -10.25 -17.59 -13.06
CA GLN A 61 -10.18 -18.84 -13.81
C GLN A 61 -10.41 -18.49 -15.29
N ASP A 62 -9.50 -18.93 -16.17
CA ASP A 62 -9.42 -18.66 -17.63
C ASP A 62 -8.81 -17.31 -18.03
N ASP A 63 -7.48 -17.29 -18.35
CA ASP A 63 -6.66 -16.30 -19.10
C ASP A 63 -7.00 -14.79 -19.01
N GLY A 64 -7.83 -14.39 -18.06
CA GLY A 64 -8.37 -13.06 -17.89
C GLY A 64 -7.38 -12.16 -17.17
N ALA A 65 -7.59 -10.86 -17.32
CA ALA A 65 -6.85 -9.89 -16.55
C ALA A 65 -7.09 -10.12 -15.04
N PRO A 66 -6.05 -10.00 -14.19
CA PRO A 66 -6.17 -10.29 -12.77
C PRO A 66 -7.17 -9.37 -12.07
N ALA A 67 -7.85 -9.91 -11.06
CA ALA A 67 -8.62 -9.15 -10.10
C ALA A 67 -7.72 -8.72 -8.94
N LEU A 68 -7.77 -7.44 -8.58
CA LEU A 68 -7.09 -6.93 -7.40
C LEU A 68 -8.11 -6.72 -6.27
N VAL A 69 -7.80 -7.23 -5.08
CA VAL A 69 -8.57 -6.96 -3.86
C VAL A 69 -7.69 -6.20 -2.87
N LEU A 70 -8.13 -5.01 -2.46
CA LEU A 70 -7.51 -4.21 -1.41
C LEU A 70 -8.34 -4.33 -0.13
N TYR A 71 -7.82 -5.05 0.84
CA TYR A 71 -8.40 -5.14 2.18
C TYR A 71 -7.83 -4.04 3.06
N CYS A 72 -8.68 -3.36 3.83
CA CYS A 72 -8.24 -2.28 4.70
C CYS A 72 -9.20 -1.99 5.84
N HIS A 73 -8.70 -1.40 6.91
CA HIS A 73 -9.58 -0.80 7.91
C HIS A 73 -10.25 0.46 7.35
N PRO A 74 -11.56 0.71 7.58
CA PRO A 74 -12.25 1.92 7.13
C PRO A 74 -11.55 3.21 7.55
N GLU A 75 -10.84 3.20 8.69
CA GLU A 75 -10.07 4.35 9.16
C GLU A 75 -8.98 4.82 8.19
N ALA A 76 -8.52 3.98 7.26
CA ALA A 76 -7.53 4.37 6.25
C ALA A 76 -7.96 5.60 5.43
N PHE A 77 -9.27 5.86 5.33
CA PHE A 77 -9.85 6.96 4.56
C PHE A 77 -10.12 8.23 5.39
N VAL A 78 -9.99 8.17 6.72
CA VAL A 78 -10.37 9.28 7.63
C VAL A 78 -9.27 9.63 8.63
N ALA A 79 -8.53 8.65 9.15
CA ALA A 79 -7.52 8.85 10.18
C ALA A 79 -6.22 9.40 9.59
N GLN A 80 -5.57 10.32 10.31
CA GLN A 80 -4.27 10.88 9.93
C GLN A 80 -3.11 9.93 10.26
N ARG A 81 -3.13 8.72 9.71
CA ARG A 81 -2.05 7.74 9.91
C ARG A 81 -1.49 7.31 8.56
N VAL A 82 -0.16 7.23 8.50
CA VAL A 82 0.51 6.59 7.35
C VAL A 82 0.25 5.10 7.43
N ALA A 83 -0.30 4.54 6.37
CA ALA A 83 -0.49 3.11 6.29
C ALA A 83 0.86 2.40 6.10
N THR A 84 0.98 1.26 6.77
CA THR A 84 1.99 0.24 6.47
C THR A 84 1.37 -0.71 5.47
N ALA A 85 1.67 -0.52 4.18
CA ALA A 85 1.28 -1.49 3.16
C ALA A 85 2.04 -2.79 3.45
N THR A 86 1.34 -3.92 3.53
CA THR A 86 1.99 -5.23 3.44
C THR A 86 1.41 -5.95 2.22
N VAL A 87 2.28 -6.31 1.28
CA VAL A 87 1.86 -7.17 0.18
C VAL A 87 1.98 -8.59 0.70
N PHE A 88 0.84 -9.28 0.76
CA PHE A 88 0.64 -10.59 1.39
C PHE A 88 0.61 -10.55 2.94
N PRO A 89 -0.58 -10.55 3.55
CA PRO A 89 -0.69 -10.69 5.00
C PRO A 89 -0.06 -12.01 5.46
N PRO A 90 0.63 -12.02 6.62
CA PRO A 90 0.99 -13.28 7.26
C PRO A 90 -0.30 -14.09 7.55
N ARG A 91 -0.24 -15.41 7.38
CA ARG A 91 -1.39 -16.32 7.55
C ARG A 91 -2.17 -16.09 8.86
N ALA A 92 -1.44 -15.74 9.92
CA ALA A 92 -1.97 -15.42 11.23
C ALA A 92 -2.98 -14.26 11.29
N VAL A 93 -3.01 -13.37 10.29
CA VAL A 93 -4.00 -12.28 10.21
C VAL A 93 -5.39 -12.84 9.91
N TRP A 94 -5.49 -13.88 9.08
CA TRP A 94 -6.74 -14.53 8.72
C TRP A 94 -7.25 -15.49 9.79
N ASP A 95 -6.39 -15.89 10.72
CA ASP A 95 -6.73 -16.78 11.83
C ASP A 95 -7.14 -16.00 13.10
N ARG A 96 -7.19 -14.65 13.05
CA ARG A 96 -7.62 -13.83 14.17
C ARG A 96 -9.15 -13.79 14.27
N PRO A 97 -9.72 -13.87 15.49
CA PRO A 97 -11.15 -13.65 15.67
C PRO A 97 -11.50 -12.21 15.26
N ASP A 98 -12.70 -12.04 14.70
CA ASP A 98 -13.26 -10.73 14.38
C ASP A 98 -13.09 -9.78 15.58
N PRO A 99 -12.53 -8.57 15.39
CA PRO A 99 -12.37 -7.65 16.49
C PRO A 99 -13.72 -7.35 17.15
N ALA A 100 -13.67 -7.32 18.47
CA ALA A 100 -14.83 -7.04 19.29
C ALA A 100 -15.17 -5.55 19.22
N GLY A 101 -16.14 -5.21 18.38
CA GLY A 101 -16.86 -3.95 18.43
C GLY A 101 -16.52 -2.99 17.30
N ALA A 102 -17.33 -3.04 16.24
CA ALA A 102 -17.36 -1.99 15.23
C ALA A 102 -17.62 -0.64 15.93
N GLY A 103 -16.66 0.28 15.80
CA GLY A 103 -16.87 1.69 16.17
C GLY A 103 -18.08 2.29 15.43
N PRO A 104 -18.46 3.54 15.73
CA PRO A 104 -19.52 4.20 14.98
C PRO A 104 -19.21 4.16 13.47
N PRO A 105 -20.21 3.91 12.61
CA PRO A 105 -19.99 3.78 11.18
C PRO A 105 -19.39 5.08 10.63
N LEU A 106 -18.31 4.94 9.85
CA LEU A 106 -17.72 6.08 9.15
C LEU A 106 -18.69 6.59 8.08
N THR A 107 -18.85 7.91 8.03
CA THR A 107 -19.73 8.57 7.07
C THR A 107 -18.92 9.29 6.00
N ALA A 108 -19.57 9.59 4.87
CA ALA A 108 -18.96 10.38 3.78
C ALA A 108 -18.43 11.75 4.27
N ALA A 109 -19.04 12.35 5.29
CA ALA A 109 -18.60 13.63 5.86
C ALA A 109 -17.25 13.54 6.59
N ALA A 110 -16.84 12.37 7.05
CA ALA A 110 -15.56 12.15 7.72
C ALA A 110 -14.40 11.90 6.74
N LEU A 111 -14.70 11.73 5.43
CA LEU A 111 -13.71 11.42 4.41
C LEU A 111 -12.66 12.52 4.29
N SER A 112 -11.39 12.13 4.37
CA SER A 112 -10.28 13.03 4.03
C SER A 112 -9.80 12.74 2.61
N ARG A 113 -10.20 13.60 1.65
CA ARG A 113 -9.85 13.38 0.24
C ARG A 113 -8.34 13.23 0.00
N ALA A 114 -7.53 14.12 0.59
CA ALA A 114 -6.08 14.05 0.46
C ALA A 114 -5.49 12.74 1.00
N ARG A 115 -6.06 12.18 2.08
CA ARG A 115 -5.61 10.89 2.65
C ARG A 115 -6.07 9.72 1.80
N THR A 116 -7.32 9.71 1.36
CA THR A 116 -7.84 8.69 0.45
C THR A 116 -7.02 8.64 -0.84
N ASP A 117 -6.71 9.80 -1.43
CA ASP A 117 -5.90 9.86 -2.63
C ASP A 117 -4.48 9.33 -2.37
N ALA A 118 -3.80 9.78 -1.30
CA ALA A 118 -2.47 9.28 -0.95
C ALA A 118 -2.46 7.76 -0.67
N TYR A 119 -3.45 7.28 0.08
CA TYR A 119 -3.60 5.87 0.42
C TYR A 119 -3.82 5.01 -0.83
N LEU A 120 -4.75 5.39 -1.70
CA LEU A 120 -5.07 4.63 -2.91
C LEU A 120 -3.91 4.66 -3.90
N HIS A 121 -3.28 5.81 -4.15
CA HIS A 121 -2.13 5.89 -5.04
C HIS A 121 -0.95 5.05 -4.54
N HIS A 122 -0.68 5.08 -3.23
CA HIS A 122 0.35 4.25 -2.63
C HIS A 122 0.12 2.76 -2.91
N HIS A 123 -1.03 2.22 -2.51
CA HIS A 123 -1.30 0.78 -2.62
C HIS A 123 -1.51 0.33 -4.06
N LEU A 124 -2.12 1.17 -4.90
CA LEU A 124 -2.27 0.85 -6.31
C LEU A 124 -0.95 0.94 -7.07
N GLN A 125 0.00 1.81 -6.67
CA GLN A 125 1.35 1.78 -7.23
C GLN A 125 2.09 0.49 -6.87
N TRP A 126 1.95 0.00 -5.64
CA TRP A 126 2.44 -1.33 -5.25
C TRP A 126 1.86 -2.45 -6.13
N ALA A 127 0.54 -2.42 -6.35
CA ALA A 127 -0.12 -3.40 -7.20
C ALA A 127 0.34 -3.29 -8.67
N ALA A 128 0.51 -2.08 -9.18
CA ALA A 128 1.05 -1.83 -10.52
C ALA A 128 2.43 -2.47 -10.70
N ASP A 129 3.32 -2.32 -9.70
CA ASP A 129 4.63 -2.94 -9.74
C ASP A 129 4.53 -4.47 -9.76
N ALA A 130 3.63 -5.04 -8.96
CA ALA A 130 3.47 -6.49 -8.87
C ALA A 130 2.88 -7.09 -10.15
N VAL A 131 1.84 -6.46 -10.71
CA VAL A 131 1.19 -6.91 -11.95
C VAL A 131 2.11 -6.77 -13.17
N SER A 132 2.88 -5.68 -13.25
CA SER A 132 3.85 -5.47 -14.32
C SER A 132 5.12 -6.32 -14.17
N GLY A 133 5.28 -7.03 -13.03
CA GLY A 133 6.45 -7.83 -12.73
C GLY A 133 7.71 -7.01 -12.38
N VAL A 134 7.57 -5.70 -12.17
CA VAL A 134 8.60 -4.84 -11.56
C VAL A 134 8.90 -5.34 -10.16
N LEU A 135 7.88 -5.60 -9.35
CA LEU A 135 7.97 -6.25 -8.06
C LEU A 135 7.69 -7.75 -8.20
N ARG A 136 8.65 -8.57 -7.78
CA ARG A 136 8.52 -10.04 -7.75
C ARG A 136 8.66 -10.52 -6.31
N PRO A 137 7.54 -10.73 -5.58
CA PRO A 137 7.56 -11.05 -4.16
C PRO A 137 8.34 -12.33 -3.83
N ASP A 138 8.32 -13.30 -4.73
CA ASP A 138 9.08 -14.56 -4.65
C ASP A 138 10.61 -14.36 -4.63
N GLN A 139 11.09 -13.18 -5.05
CA GLN A 139 12.51 -12.82 -5.01
C GLN A 139 12.94 -12.17 -3.69
N VAL A 140 12.00 -11.89 -2.78
CA VAL A 140 12.28 -11.32 -1.47
C VAL A 140 12.49 -12.46 -0.47
N PRO A 141 13.69 -12.58 0.16
CA PRO A 141 13.89 -13.59 1.20
C PRO A 141 12.90 -13.40 2.34
N ALA A 142 12.30 -14.49 2.83
CA ALA A 142 11.29 -14.44 3.89
C ALA A 142 11.78 -13.71 5.16
N SER A 143 13.06 -13.86 5.49
CA SER A 143 13.69 -13.18 6.64
C SER A 143 13.86 -11.67 6.48
N LEU A 144 13.56 -11.12 5.30
CA LEU A 144 13.69 -9.69 4.98
C LEU A 144 12.36 -9.06 4.60
N THR A 145 11.25 -9.80 4.62
CA THR A 145 9.95 -9.34 4.12
C THR A 145 9.51 -8.01 4.75
N GLU A 146 9.61 -7.89 6.08
CA GLU A 146 9.21 -6.66 6.79
C GLU A 146 10.11 -5.48 6.43
N ALA A 147 11.43 -5.67 6.49
CA ALA A 147 12.41 -4.63 6.15
C ALA A 147 12.29 -4.19 4.68
N PHE A 148 12.13 -5.15 3.77
CA PHE A 148 11.88 -4.89 2.36
C PHE A 148 10.59 -4.08 2.17
N THR A 149 9.53 -4.47 2.86
CA THR A 149 8.22 -3.81 2.75
C THR A 149 8.31 -2.35 3.19
N ALA A 150 8.97 -2.08 4.31
CA ALA A 150 9.22 -0.72 4.77
C ALA A 150 10.06 0.09 3.76
N CYS A 151 11.11 -0.50 3.19
CA CYS A 151 11.94 0.18 2.18
C CYS A 151 11.18 0.43 0.86
N TRP A 152 10.41 -0.54 0.40
CA TRP A 152 9.63 -0.42 -0.83
C TRP A 152 8.53 0.63 -0.69
N ALA A 153 7.93 0.78 0.49
CA ALA A 153 7.00 1.86 0.77
C ALA A 153 7.64 3.25 0.64
N VAL A 154 8.89 3.44 1.12
CA VAL A 154 9.65 4.68 0.90
C VAL A 154 9.89 4.91 -0.59
N HIS A 155 10.28 3.87 -1.31
CA HIS A 155 10.54 3.93 -2.75
C HIS A 155 9.28 4.28 -3.57
N VAL A 156 8.13 3.71 -3.21
CA VAL A 156 6.82 4.00 -3.82
C VAL A 156 6.44 5.47 -3.62
N ASP A 157 6.47 5.99 -2.40
CA ASP A 157 6.09 7.39 -2.16
C ASP A 157 7.06 8.38 -2.79
N GLY A 158 8.35 8.05 -2.83
CA GLY A 158 9.34 8.83 -3.57
C GLY A 158 9.01 8.92 -5.07
N ARG A 159 8.60 7.80 -5.70
CA ARG A 159 8.14 7.78 -7.10
C ARG A 159 6.87 8.59 -7.30
N LEU A 160 5.90 8.49 -6.40
CA LEU A 160 4.67 9.29 -6.47
C LEU A 160 4.99 10.78 -6.38
N ALA A 161 5.86 11.18 -5.44
CA ALA A 161 6.29 12.56 -5.29
C ALA A 161 6.98 13.12 -6.55
N ARG A 162 7.89 12.35 -7.18
CA ARG A 162 8.56 12.78 -8.43
C ARG A 162 7.61 12.89 -9.63
N ARG A 163 6.47 12.20 -9.58
CA ARG A 163 5.43 12.24 -10.61
C ARG A 163 4.33 13.26 -10.28
N GLU A 164 4.49 14.01 -9.19
CA GLU A 164 3.49 14.95 -8.67
C GLU A 164 2.13 14.28 -8.40
N LEU A 165 2.15 13.00 -8.05
CA LEU A 165 0.97 12.23 -7.68
C LEU A 165 0.76 12.25 -6.17
N PRO A 166 -0.50 12.12 -5.69
CA PRO A 166 -0.79 11.94 -4.28
C PRO A 166 0.01 10.77 -3.70
N GLY A 167 0.60 10.97 -2.53
CA GLY A 167 1.38 9.98 -1.81
C GLY A 167 1.65 10.47 -0.38
N TYR A 168 2.27 9.63 0.45
CA TYR A 168 2.58 10.06 1.81
C TYR A 168 3.76 11.05 1.82
N PRO A 169 3.68 12.14 2.61
CA PRO A 169 4.73 13.14 2.60
C PRO A 169 6.03 12.60 3.21
N LEU A 170 7.16 13.11 2.71
CA LEU A 170 8.52 12.71 3.10
C LEU A 170 8.70 12.64 4.62
N GLY A 171 8.24 13.67 5.36
CA GLY A 171 8.37 13.74 6.81
C GLY A 171 7.64 12.61 7.54
N GLU A 172 6.43 12.28 7.13
CA GLU A 172 5.65 11.20 7.75
C GLU A 172 6.28 9.83 7.44
N ARG A 173 6.69 9.61 6.18
CA ARG A 173 7.34 8.36 5.78
C ARG A 173 8.70 8.19 6.46
N ARG A 174 9.48 9.27 6.61
CA ARG A 174 10.73 9.28 7.38
C ARG A 174 10.49 8.94 8.85
N GLY A 175 9.45 9.52 9.47
CA GLY A 175 9.08 9.22 10.85
C GLY A 175 8.72 7.75 11.05
N LEU A 176 7.95 7.16 10.12
CA LEU A 176 7.61 5.75 10.15
C LEU A 176 8.84 4.85 9.97
N PHE A 177 9.69 5.14 8.98
CA PHE A 177 10.96 4.43 8.76
C PHE A 177 11.83 4.45 10.02
N SER A 178 11.96 5.62 10.66
CA SER A 178 12.71 5.76 11.90
C SER A 178 12.16 4.86 13.00
N ARG A 179 10.83 4.90 13.24
CA ARG A 179 10.19 4.13 14.30
C ARG A 179 10.35 2.63 14.10
N LEU A 180 10.19 2.15 12.86
CA LEU A 180 10.35 0.74 12.52
C LEU A 180 11.78 0.29 12.78
N PHE A 181 12.77 0.87 12.11
CA PHE A 181 14.15 0.34 12.20
C PHE A 181 14.88 0.67 13.50
N SER A 182 14.37 1.61 14.31
CA SER A 182 14.95 1.87 15.63
C SER A 182 14.64 0.76 16.65
N THR A 183 13.67 -0.12 16.40
CA THR A 183 13.43 -1.29 17.27
C THR A 183 14.56 -2.30 17.17
N GLY A 184 15.19 -2.41 15.99
CA GLY A 184 16.31 -3.30 15.71
C GLY A 184 17.69 -2.76 16.07
N GLY A 185 17.81 -1.47 16.41
CA GLY A 185 19.08 -0.84 16.77
C GLY A 185 19.17 0.66 16.43
N ILE A 186 20.32 1.27 16.70
CA ILE A 186 20.56 2.69 16.42
C ILE A 186 20.68 2.92 14.91
N LEU A 187 19.96 3.93 14.41
CA LEU A 187 20.07 4.36 13.01
C LEU A 187 21.33 5.21 12.77
N MET A 188 22.28 4.64 12.05
CA MET A 188 23.52 5.30 11.65
C MET A 188 23.32 6.22 10.43
N PRO A 189 24.24 7.17 10.15
CA PRO A 189 24.16 8.06 8.99
C PRO A 189 23.92 7.35 7.65
N ASP A 190 24.53 6.18 7.44
CA ASP A 190 24.36 5.39 6.21
C ASP A 190 22.92 4.83 6.04
N HIS A 191 22.18 4.63 7.13
CA HIS A 191 20.77 4.23 7.07
C HIS A 191 19.91 5.41 6.59
N TRP A 192 20.24 6.63 7.00
CA TRP A 192 19.56 7.83 6.52
C TRP A 192 19.88 8.12 5.06
N LYS A 193 21.13 7.89 4.64
CA LYS A 193 21.48 7.92 3.22
C LYS A 193 20.67 6.89 2.43
N SER A 194 20.54 5.67 2.95
CA SER A 194 19.73 4.62 2.30
C SER A 194 18.25 5.02 2.16
N PHE A 195 17.67 5.66 3.20
CA PHE A 195 16.32 6.23 3.12
C PHE A 195 16.22 7.28 2.01
N GLN A 196 17.17 8.22 1.95
CA GLN A 196 17.17 9.28 0.95
C GLN A 196 17.34 8.71 -0.48
N ASP A 197 18.26 7.77 -0.67
CA ASP A 197 18.49 7.11 -1.96
C ASP A 197 17.24 6.32 -2.43
N LEU A 198 16.49 5.69 -1.50
CA LEU A 198 15.19 5.06 -1.79
C LEU A 198 14.16 6.09 -2.24
N TRP A 199 14.05 7.20 -1.48
CA TRP A 199 13.10 8.27 -1.78
C TRP A 199 13.40 8.93 -3.12
N ASP A 200 14.66 9.23 -3.43
CA ASP A 200 15.06 9.92 -4.66
C ASP A 200 15.03 9.03 -5.90
N GLY A 201 14.83 7.72 -5.72
CA GLY A 201 14.71 6.77 -6.83
C GLY A 201 16.04 6.32 -7.42
N GLN A 202 17.09 6.26 -6.61
CA GLN A 202 18.39 5.74 -7.03
C GLN A 202 18.39 4.21 -7.25
N PHE A 203 17.29 3.55 -6.91
CA PHE A 203 17.09 2.12 -7.09
C PHE A 203 15.87 1.91 -7.99
N GLU A 204 16.05 1.21 -9.10
CA GLU A 204 14.97 0.94 -10.06
C GLU A 204 14.44 -0.49 -9.92
N ARG A 205 15.24 -1.39 -9.33
CA ARG A 205 14.96 -2.84 -9.30
C ARG A 205 14.77 -3.34 -7.86
N PRO A 206 13.86 -4.31 -7.62
CA PRO A 206 13.64 -4.88 -6.29
C PRO A 206 14.91 -5.40 -5.62
N ARG A 207 15.81 -6.02 -6.39
CA ARG A 207 17.08 -6.55 -5.88
C ARG A 207 17.95 -5.49 -5.18
N GLU A 208 17.85 -4.23 -5.62
CA GLU A 208 18.60 -3.11 -5.06
C GLU A 208 17.97 -2.67 -3.73
N VAL A 209 16.63 -2.66 -3.67
CA VAL A 209 15.89 -2.43 -2.42
C VAL A 209 16.10 -3.56 -1.42
N VAL A 210 16.19 -4.82 -1.86
CA VAL A 210 16.60 -5.96 -1.02
C VAL A 210 18.02 -5.75 -0.47
N ALA A 211 18.95 -5.27 -1.29
CA ALA A 211 20.31 -4.96 -0.84
C ALA A 211 20.35 -3.82 0.20
N VAL A 212 19.45 -2.84 0.09
CA VAL A 212 19.24 -1.82 1.14
C VAL A 212 18.68 -2.45 2.41
N ALA A 213 17.61 -3.25 2.32
CA ALA A 213 16.97 -3.88 3.46
C ALA A 213 17.94 -4.75 4.28
N ARG A 214 18.90 -5.43 3.63
CA ARG A 214 19.94 -6.22 4.30
C ARG A 214 20.91 -5.41 5.16
N ARG A 215 21.07 -4.12 4.87
CA ARG A 215 22.02 -3.23 5.58
C ARG A 215 21.36 -2.48 6.73
N LEU A 216 20.04 -2.55 6.85
CA LEU A 216 19.31 -1.90 7.93
C LEU A 216 19.30 -2.79 9.18
N PRO A 217 19.09 -2.21 10.37
CA PRO A 217 18.89 -2.99 11.59
C PRO A 217 17.75 -3.99 11.39
N HIS A 218 17.92 -5.20 11.93
CA HIS A 218 16.92 -6.26 11.77
C HIS A 218 15.68 -5.95 12.61
N LEU A 219 14.52 -5.97 11.95
CA LEU A 219 13.20 -5.88 12.58
C LEU A 219 12.87 -7.17 13.33
#